data_AF-A0A9D1ITU3-F1
#
_entry.id   AF-A0A9D1ITU3-F1
#
_cell.length_a   1.000
_cell.length_b   1.000
_cell.length_c   1.000
_cell.angle_alpha   90.00
_cell.angle_beta   90.00
_cell.angle_gamma   90.00
#
_symmetry.space_group_name_H-M   'P 1'
#
loop_
_entity.id
_entity.type
_entity.pdbx_description
1 polymer ?
#
loop_
_entity_poly.entity_id
_entity_poly.type
_entity_poly.pdbx_seq_one_letter_code
_entity_poly.pdbx_strand_id
1 'polypeptide(L)'
;MTSFQNARRLVIKVGTSSLTYETGLINIRQVEQLCRVLADLKNSGRDIILVSSGSIAVGTAKLGLDGRPRTIPGKQAAAAVGQCELMYLYDKHFIEYHHKIAQVLLTRDVIENPQRKRNVQNTFESLLHMGVIPI
;
A
#
# COMPACT_ATOMS: atom_id res chain seq x y z
N MET A 1 -21.65 12.69 7.22
CA MET A 1 -20.44 12.24 6.51
C MET A 1 -19.70 13.47 6.04
N THR A 2 -18.40 13.60 6.32
CA THR A 2 -17.59 14.68 5.73
C THR A 2 -17.51 14.45 4.22
N SER A 3 -17.79 15.48 3.41
CA SER A 3 -17.63 15.36 1.96
C SER A 3 -16.15 15.09 1.64
N PHE A 4 -15.88 14.30 0.60
CA PHE A 4 -14.51 14.01 0.14
C PHE A 4 -13.69 15.28 -0.06
N GLN A 5 -14.32 16.33 -0.61
CA GLN A 5 -13.70 17.63 -0.85
C GLN A 5 -13.16 18.29 0.42
N ASN A 6 -13.79 18.06 1.59
CA ASN A 6 -13.41 18.70 2.86
C ASN A 6 -12.62 17.78 3.80
N ALA A 7 -12.36 16.53 3.41
CA ALA A 7 -11.66 15.57 4.25
C ALA A 7 -10.15 15.88 4.32
N ARG A 8 -9.66 16.26 5.51
CA ARG A 8 -8.23 16.50 5.78
C ARG A 8 -7.40 15.21 5.65
N ARG A 9 -7.97 14.07 6.02
CA ARG A 9 -7.31 12.77 6.00
C ARG A 9 -8.07 11.80 5.11
N LEU A 10 -7.35 11.19 4.17
CA LEU A 10 -7.88 10.24 3.21
C LEU A 10 -7.19 8.88 3.39
N VAL A 11 -8.00 7.83 3.52
CA VAL A 11 -7.54 6.44 3.44
C VAL A 11 -8.00 5.90 2.08
N ILE A 12 -7.05 5.69 1.18
CA ILE A 12 -7.31 5.20 -0.17
C ILE A 12 -6.99 3.72 -0.21
N LYS A 13 -7.98 2.89 -0.53
CA LYS A 13 -7.77 1.45 -0.71
C LYS A 13 -7.78 1.09 -2.18
N VAL A 14 -6.76 0.37 -2.64
CA VAL A 14 -6.68 -0.15 -4.00
C VAL A 14 -6.68 -1.68 -4.01
N GLY A 15 -7.40 -2.26 -4.98
CA GLY A 15 -7.50 -3.71 -5.17
C GLY A 15 -6.43 -4.24 -6.13
N THR A 16 -6.22 -5.56 -6.11
CA THR A 16 -5.27 -6.22 -7.00
C THR A 16 -5.55 -5.92 -8.47
N SER A 17 -6.82 -5.91 -8.90
CA SER A 17 -7.21 -5.61 -10.29
C SER A 17 -6.89 -4.19 -10.74
N SER A 18 -6.66 -3.25 -9.80
CA SER A 18 -6.20 -1.89 -10.11
C SER A 18 -4.68 -1.82 -10.29
N LEU A 19 -3.94 -2.83 -9.81
CA LEU A 19 -2.47 -2.81 -9.75
C LEU A 19 -1.82 -3.84 -10.67
N THR A 20 -2.55 -4.86 -11.10
CA THR A 20 -2.03 -5.94 -11.93
C THR A 20 -2.90 -6.17 -13.16
N TYR A 21 -2.30 -6.65 -14.24
CA TYR A 21 -3.02 -7.30 -15.32
C TYR A 21 -3.59 -8.64 -14.87
N GLU A 22 -4.44 -9.26 -15.70
CA GLU A 22 -4.96 -10.61 -15.45
C GLU A 22 -3.84 -11.67 -15.35
N THR A 23 -2.69 -11.41 -16.00
CA THR A 23 -1.49 -12.24 -15.90
C THR A 23 -0.82 -12.21 -14.53
N GLY A 24 -1.24 -11.32 -13.62
CA GLY A 24 -0.60 -11.08 -12.33
C GLY A 24 0.63 -10.18 -12.38
N LEU A 25 1.11 -9.84 -13.58
CA LEU A 25 2.14 -8.82 -13.77
C LEU A 25 1.60 -7.44 -13.42
N ILE A 26 2.49 -6.57 -12.94
CA ILE A 26 2.12 -5.22 -12.51
C ILE A 26 1.71 -4.36 -13.70
N ASN A 27 0.60 -3.65 -13.53
CA ASN A 27 0.18 -2.60 -14.43
C ASN A 27 0.88 -1.29 -14.05
N ILE A 28 2.11 -1.13 -14.55
CA ILE A 28 2.99 0.00 -14.23
C ILE A 28 2.29 1.34 -14.48
N ARG A 29 1.55 1.45 -15.59
CA ARG A 29 0.80 2.67 -15.95
C ARG A 29 -0.21 3.06 -14.87
N GLN A 30 -0.96 2.10 -14.33
CA GLN A 30 -1.92 2.39 -13.27
C GLN A 30 -1.26 2.69 -11.93
N VAL A 31 -0.17 2.01 -11.59
CA VAL A 31 0.61 2.30 -10.37
C VAL A 31 1.19 3.71 -10.41
N GLU A 32 1.79 4.10 -11.53
CA GLU A 32 2.36 5.45 -11.72
C GLU A 32 1.27 6.53 -11.62
N GLN A 33 0.15 6.33 -12.33
CA GLN A 33 -0.98 7.26 -12.28
C GLN A 33 -1.55 7.40 -10.87
N LEU A 34 -1.67 6.29 -10.13
CA LEU A 34 -2.09 6.29 -8.74
C LEU A 34 -1.13 7.11 -7.87
N CYS A 35 0.17 6.85 -7.94
CA CYS A 35 1.17 7.57 -7.15
C CYS A 35 1.14 9.08 -7.45
N ARG A 36 1.00 9.46 -8.72
CA ARG A 36 0.88 10.86 -9.13
C ARG A 36 -0.35 11.55 -8.53
N VAL A 37 -1.52 10.89 -8.58
CA VAL A 37 -2.76 11.45 -7.99
C VAL A 37 -2.64 11.58 -6.47
N LEU A 38 -2.07 10.60 -5.80
CA LEU A 38 -1.88 10.64 -4.35
C LEU A 38 -0.85 11.70 -3.93
N ALA A 39 0.22 11.88 -4.71
CA ALA A 39 1.20 12.93 -4.51
C ALA A 39 0.57 14.34 -4.65
N ASP A 40 -0.29 14.54 -5.65
CA ASP A 40 -1.01 15.80 -5.84
C ASP A 40 -1.96 16.10 -4.67
N LEU A 41 -2.73 15.10 -4.22
CA LEU A 41 -3.58 15.23 -3.03
C LEU A 41 -2.78 15.53 -1.76
N LYS A 42 -1.58 14.92 -1.62
CA LYS A 42 -0.67 15.21 -0.51
C LYS A 42 -0.15 16.64 -0.57
N ASN A 43 0.24 17.11 -1.76
CA ASN A 43 0.69 18.48 -2.02
C ASN A 43 -0.41 19.53 -1.75
N SER A 44 -1.68 19.14 -1.90
CA SER A 44 -2.82 19.98 -1.53
C SER A 44 -3.00 20.14 0.00
N GLY A 45 -2.10 19.61 0.83
CA GLY A 45 -2.13 19.73 2.29
C GLY A 45 -2.92 18.64 3.02
N ARG A 46 -3.26 17.52 2.35
CA ARG A 46 -4.01 16.41 2.96
C ARG A 46 -3.09 15.34 3.56
N ASP A 47 -3.57 14.66 4.60
CA ASP A 47 -2.98 13.43 5.11
C ASP A 47 -3.44 12.26 4.22
N ILE A 48 -2.49 11.51 3.68
CA ILE A 48 -2.74 10.39 2.77
C ILE A 48 -2.27 9.10 3.43
N ILE A 49 -3.14 8.10 3.46
CA ILE A 49 -2.83 6.72 3.82
C ILE A 49 -3.26 5.85 2.65
N LEU A 50 -2.37 4.99 2.15
CA LEU A 50 -2.68 4.02 1.13
C LEU A 50 -2.86 2.64 1.77
N VAL A 51 -3.84 1.88 1.31
CA VAL A 51 -4.03 0.46 1.65
C VAL A 51 -3.98 -0.32 0.35
N SER A 52 -2.87 -1.01 0.11
CA SER A 52 -2.63 -1.73 -1.14
C SER A 52 -2.88 -3.23 -1.02
N SER A 53 -3.52 -3.80 -2.05
CA SER A 53 -3.56 -5.26 -2.27
C SER A 53 -2.42 -5.66 -3.23
N GLY A 54 -2.49 -6.87 -3.81
CA GLY A 54 -1.64 -7.24 -4.95
C GLY A 54 -0.38 -8.07 -4.62
N SER A 55 0.10 -8.09 -3.37
CA SER A 55 1.38 -8.74 -3.02
C SER A 55 1.47 -10.21 -3.47
N ILE A 56 0.41 -11.00 -3.33
CA ILE A 56 0.40 -12.39 -3.81
C ILE A 56 0.49 -12.46 -5.34
N ALA A 57 -0.23 -11.60 -6.08
CA ALA A 57 -0.22 -11.64 -7.55
C ALA A 57 1.16 -11.24 -8.08
N VAL A 58 1.70 -10.14 -7.55
CA VAL A 58 3.04 -9.66 -7.85
C VAL A 58 4.08 -10.72 -7.53
N GLY A 59 4.01 -11.34 -6.36
CA GLY A 59 4.95 -12.38 -5.96
C GLY A 59 4.82 -13.66 -6.77
N THR A 60 3.61 -14.03 -7.19
CA THR A 60 3.38 -15.17 -8.08
C THR A 60 4.12 -14.97 -9.40
N ALA A 61 3.96 -13.79 -10.01
CA ALA A 61 4.63 -13.45 -11.26
C ALA A 61 6.15 -13.35 -11.08
N LYS A 62 6.61 -12.70 -10.00
CA LYS A 62 8.04 -12.55 -9.69
C LYS A 62 8.75 -13.88 -9.42
N LEU A 63 8.05 -14.86 -8.87
CA LEU A 63 8.54 -16.22 -8.65
C LEU A 63 8.47 -17.09 -9.92
N GLY A 64 7.92 -16.59 -11.03
CA GLY A 64 7.75 -17.36 -12.25
C GLY A 64 6.79 -18.54 -12.11
N LEU A 65 5.80 -18.43 -11.21
CA LEU A 65 4.82 -19.50 -11.01
C LEU A 65 3.72 -19.43 -12.08
N ASP A 66 3.30 -20.58 -12.59
CA ASP A 66 2.26 -20.70 -13.63
C ASP A 66 0.88 -20.18 -13.19
N GLY A 67 0.67 -19.98 -11.89
CA GLY A 67 -0.57 -19.44 -11.36
C GLY A 67 -0.52 -19.21 -9.86
N ARG A 68 -1.55 -18.53 -9.36
CA ARG A 68 -1.68 -18.20 -7.93
C ARG A 68 -1.59 -19.48 -7.08
N PRO A 69 -0.67 -19.54 -6.09
CA PRO A 69 -0.55 -20.69 -5.21
C PRO A 69 -1.86 -21.06 -4.52
N ARG A 70 -2.17 -22.36 -4.43
CA ARG A 70 -3.41 -22.85 -3.81
C ARG A 70 -3.28 -23.01 -2.30
N THR A 71 -2.11 -23.46 -1.84
CA THR A 71 -1.82 -23.71 -0.41
C THR A 71 -1.58 -22.41 0.35
N ILE A 72 -1.86 -22.41 1.65
CA ILE A 72 -1.56 -21.26 2.52
C ILE A 72 -0.05 -20.94 2.54
N PRO A 73 0.87 -21.92 2.73
CA PRO A 73 2.30 -21.64 2.68
C PRO A 73 2.75 -21.01 1.36
N GLY A 74 2.25 -21.50 0.22
CA GLY A 74 2.59 -20.93 -1.08
C GLY A 74 2.08 -19.50 -1.24
N LYS A 75 0.87 -19.20 -0.76
CA LYS A 75 0.32 -17.83 -0.79
C LYS A 75 1.13 -16.90 0.11
N GLN A 76 1.57 -17.35 1.28
CA GLN A 76 2.41 -16.56 2.19
C GLN A 76 3.79 -16.29 1.60
N ALA A 77 4.42 -17.30 0.99
CA ALA A 77 5.70 -17.14 0.30
C ALA A 77 5.60 -16.13 -0.85
N ALA A 78 4.57 -16.26 -1.70
CA ALA A 78 4.31 -15.28 -2.77
C ALA A 78 4.02 -13.89 -2.20
N ALA A 79 3.21 -13.76 -1.15
CA ALA A 79 2.94 -12.48 -0.51
C ALA A 79 4.23 -11.81 0.00
N ALA A 80 5.12 -12.56 0.66
CA ALA A 80 6.37 -12.03 1.18
C ALA A 80 7.27 -11.48 0.07
N VAL A 81 7.42 -12.23 -1.04
CA VAL A 81 8.22 -11.80 -2.20
C VAL A 81 7.59 -10.59 -2.90
N GLY A 82 6.29 -10.64 -3.15
CA GLY A 82 5.60 -9.56 -3.85
C GLY A 82 5.39 -8.31 -3.01
N GLN A 83 5.40 -8.41 -1.68
CA GLN A 83 5.39 -7.25 -0.80
C GLN A 83 6.66 -6.41 -0.98
N CYS A 84 7.84 -7.04 -1.05
CA CYS A 84 9.10 -6.33 -1.33
C CYS A 84 9.05 -5.59 -2.67
N GLU A 85 8.49 -6.23 -3.70
CA GLU A 85 8.36 -5.62 -5.02
C GLU A 85 7.37 -4.45 -5.04
N LEU A 86 6.21 -4.59 -4.40
CA LEU A 86 5.24 -3.50 -4.30
C LEU A 86 5.80 -2.29 -3.58
N MET A 87 6.50 -2.49 -2.45
CA MET A 87 7.11 -1.37 -1.74
C MET A 87 8.20 -0.68 -2.57
N TYR A 88 9.02 -1.46 -3.29
CA TYR A 88 10.03 -0.88 -4.19
C TYR A 88 9.38 0.00 -5.27
N LEU A 89 8.27 -0.45 -5.86
CA LEU A 89 7.59 0.32 -6.92
C LEU A 89 6.91 1.57 -6.38
N TYR A 90 6.27 1.47 -5.21
CA TYR A 90 5.73 2.66 -4.57
C TYR A 90 6.83 3.66 -4.22
N ASP A 91 7.94 3.22 -3.63
CA ASP A 91 9.05 4.10 -3.27
C ASP A 91 9.64 4.79 -4.52
N LYS A 92 9.88 4.01 -5.58
CA LYS A 92 10.37 4.49 -6.87
C LYS A 92 9.50 5.59 -7.47
N HIS A 93 8.17 5.47 -7.39
CA HIS A 93 7.28 6.48 -7.96
C HIS A 93 7.01 7.66 -7.02
N PHE A 94 6.92 7.45 -5.71
CA PHE A 94 6.69 8.55 -4.77
C PHE A 94 7.92 9.47 -4.61
N ILE A 95 9.13 8.93 -4.74
CA ILE A 95 10.36 9.74 -4.66
C ILE A 95 10.49 10.73 -5.82
N GLU A 96 9.93 10.43 -6.99
CA GLU A 96 9.85 11.36 -8.14
C GLU A 96 9.07 12.64 -7.81
N TYR A 97 8.16 12.56 -6.82
CA TYR A 97 7.38 13.69 -6.32
C TYR A 97 7.84 14.19 -4.94
N HIS A 98 9.03 13.77 -4.49
CA HIS A 98 9.62 14.12 -3.19
C HIS A 98 8.79 13.68 -1.96
N HIS A 99 7.94 12.67 -2.11
CA HIS A 99 7.19 12.09 -0.99
C HIS A 99 7.90 10.87 -0.44
N LYS A 100 7.97 10.79 0.89
CA LYS A 100 8.49 9.63 1.62
C LYS A 100 7.35 8.68 1.93
N ILE A 101 7.60 7.39 1.87
CA ILE A 101 6.64 6.35 2.24
C ILE A 101 7.11 5.53 3.44
N ALA A 102 6.19 4.82 4.09
CA ALA A 102 6.52 3.83 5.11
C ALA A 102 5.62 2.61 5.00
N GLN A 103 6.22 1.41 5.02
CA GLN A 103 5.47 0.16 5.05
C GLN A 103 4.88 -0.09 6.44
N VAL A 104 3.59 -0.44 6.49
CA VAL A 104 2.92 -0.85 7.72
C VAL A 104 2.15 -2.16 7.50
N LEU A 105 2.65 -3.27 8.06
CA LEU A 105 2.00 -4.58 8.01
C LEU A 105 1.23 -4.84 9.30
N LEU A 106 -0.08 -5.07 9.20
CA LEU A 106 -0.97 -5.27 10.34
C LEU A 106 -1.88 -6.47 10.16
N THR A 107 -2.21 -7.08 11.27
CA THR A 107 -3.17 -8.18 11.39
C THR A 107 -4.23 -7.82 12.42
N ARG A 108 -5.36 -8.54 12.39
CA ARG A 108 -6.53 -8.25 13.23
C ARG A 108 -6.23 -8.31 14.74
N ASP A 109 -5.38 -9.24 15.17
CA ASP A 109 -4.97 -9.42 16.57
C ASP A 109 -4.24 -8.19 17.14
N VAL A 110 -3.59 -7.38 16.28
CA VAL A 110 -2.96 -6.11 16.68
C VAL A 110 -4.01 -5.08 17.09
N ILE A 111 -5.17 -5.07 16.43
CA ILE A 111 -6.25 -4.11 16.68
C ILE A 111 -7.13 -4.54 17.87
N GLU A 112 -7.24 -5.85 18.11
CA GLU A 112 -8.01 -6.40 19.22
C GLU A 112 -7.32 -6.22 20.59
N ASN A 113 -5.99 -6.09 20.62
CA ASN A 113 -5.25 -5.77 21.83
C ASN A 113 -5.17 -4.23 22.04
N PRO A 114 -5.69 -3.67 23.16
CA PRO A 114 -5.73 -2.23 23.37
C PRO A 114 -4.35 -1.55 23.38
N GLN A 115 -3.31 -2.22 23.88
CA GLN A 115 -1.96 -1.67 23.89
C GLN A 115 -1.35 -1.64 22.50
N ARG A 116 -1.45 -2.75 21.76
CA ARG A 116 -0.95 -2.84 20.38
C ARG A 116 -1.68 -1.87 19.45
N LYS A 117 -3.00 -1.75 19.58
CA LYS A 117 -3.81 -0.75 18.87
C LYS A 117 -3.30 0.67 19.11
N ARG A 118 -3.04 1.05 20.38
CA ARG A 118 -2.46 2.36 20.72
C ARG A 118 -1.10 2.57 20.08
N ASN A 119 -0.22 1.56 20.12
CA ASN A 119 1.12 1.66 19.50
C ASN A 119 1.02 1.91 17.99
N VAL A 120 0.11 1.22 17.29
CA VAL A 120 -0.11 1.42 15.86
C VAL A 120 -0.68 2.81 15.58
N GLN A 121 -1.68 3.25 16.34
CA GLN A 121 -2.25 4.60 16.18
C GLN A 121 -1.16 5.68 16.36
N ASN A 122 -0.32 5.56 17.39
CA ASN A 122 0.81 6.47 17.61
C ASN A 122 1.80 6.45 16.45
N THR A 123 2.04 5.29 15.85
CA THR A 123 2.92 5.14 14.68
C THR A 123 2.33 5.86 13.47
N PHE A 124 1.04 5.67 13.17
CA PHE A 124 0.37 6.38 12.07
C PHE A 124 0.39 7.91 12.28
N GLU A 125 0.06 8.41 13.48
CA GLU A 125 0.11 9.86 13.73
C GLU A 125 1.54 10.41 13.60
N SER A 126 2.55 9.68 14.09
CA SER A 126 3.95 10.10 13.94
C SER A 126 4.39 10.17 12.48
N LEU A 127 4.06 9.15 11.67
CA LEU A 127 4.37 9.13 10.24
C LEU A 127 3.71 10.31 9.51
N LEU A 128 2.43 10.57 9.78
CA LEU A 128 1.68 11.67 9.17
C LEU A 128 2.23 13.04 9.58
N HIS A 129 2.60 13.22 10.86
CA HIS A 129 3.28 14.43 11.35
C HIS A 129 4.63 14.65 10.66
N MET A 130 5.36 13.58 10.35
CA MET A 130 6.62 13.65 9.58
C MET A 130 6.40 13.83 8.07
N GLY A 131 5.14 13.95 7.61
CA GLY A 131 4.78 14.10 6.20
C GLY A 131 4.91 12.82 5.38
N VAL A 132 5.13 11.67 6.01
CA VAL A 132 5.29 10.36 5.37
C VAL A 132 3.92 9.79 4.99
N ILE A 133 3.82 9.15 3.84
CA ILE A 133 2.62 8.41 3.38
C ILE A 133 2.72 6.96 3.86
N PRO A 134 1.89 6.51 4.82
CA PRO A 134 1.84 5.11 5.21
C PRO A 134 1.18 4.25 4.12
N ILE A 135 1.75 3.07 3.86
CA ILE A 135 1.25 2.07 2.89
C ILE A 135 1.10 0.71 3.57
#